data_AF-A0A7X6SUZ3-F1
#
_entry.id   AF-A0A7X6SUZ3-F1
#
_cell.length_a   1.000
_cell.length_b   1.000
_cell.length_c   1.000
_cell.angle_alpha   90.00
_cell.angle_beta   90.00
_cell.angle_gamma   90.00
#
_symmetry.space_group_name_H-M   'P 1'
#
loop_
_entity.id
_entity.type
_entity.pdbx_description
1 polymer ?
#
loop_
_entity_poly.entity_id
_entity_poly.type
_entity_poly.pdbx_seq_one_letter_code
_entity_poly.pdbx_strand_id
1 'polypeptide(L)' 'FHPGENVGRGGDDTLFALKAGAVQFGIKRNRRMVNIVENEAVAVDA' A
#
# COMPACT_ATOMS: atom_id res chain seq x y z
N PHE A 1 -1.46 -12.57 -2.41
CA PHE A 1 -0.86 -11.26 -2.07
C PHE A 1 -1.13 -11.00 -0.60
N HIS A 2 -0.31 -10.21 0.07
CA HIS A 2 -0.37 -10.02 1.51
C HIS A 2 -0.23 -8.53 1.85
N PRO A 3 -0.83 -8.07 2.96
CA PRO A 3 -0.70 -6.69 3.40
C PRO A 3 0.76 -6.42 3.75
N GLY A 4 1.34 -5.44 3.06
CA GLY A 4 2.61 -4.86 3.38
C GLY A 4 2.42 -3.50 4.07
N GLU A 5 3.32 -2.57 3.82
CA GLU A 5 3.28 -1.25 4.45
C GLU A 5 2.08 -0.43 3.95
N ASN A 6 1.39 0.25 4.87
CA ASN A 6 0.21 1.09 4.58
C ASN A 6 -0.96 0.36 3.89
N VAL A 7 -1.06 -0.96 4.05
CA VAL A 7 -2.16 -1.78 3.50
C VAL A 7 -2.83 -2.57 4.62
N GLY A 8 -4.15 -2.42 4.75
CA GLY A 8 -5.00 -3.22 5.62
C GLY A 8 -5.57 -4.45 4.91
N ARG A 9 -6.08 -5.42 5.68
CA ARG A 9 -6.79 -6.61 5.19
C ARG A 9 -8.16 -6.69 5.88
N GLY A 10 -9.22 -6.73 5.09
CA GLY A 10 -10.59 -6.97 5.55
C GLY A 10 -10.78 -8.41 6.02
N GLY A 11 -11.90 -8.67 6.69
CA GLY A 11 -12.25 -10.03 7.13
C GLY A 11 -12.53 -11.00 5.97
N ASP A 12 -12.86 -10.47 4.80
CA ASP A 12 -13.07 -11.17 3.53
C ASP A 12 -11.78 -11.29 2.68
N ASP A 13 -10.63 -10.97 3.26
CA ASP A 13 -9.31 -10.92 2.62
C ASP A 13 -9.10 -9.81 1.59
N THR A 14 -10.06 -8.90 1.42
CA THR A 14 -9.89 -7.72 0.57
C THR A 14 -8.79 -6.81 1.14
N LEU A 15 -7.85 -6.40 0.29
CA LEU A 15 -6.81 -5.44 0.68
C LEU A 15 -7.30 -4.01 0.42
N PHE A 16 -7.02 -3.10 1.35
CA PHE A 16 -7.35 -1.68 1.21
C PHE A 16 -6.20 -0.80 1.70
N ALA A 17 -6.09 0.41 1.14
CA ALA A 17 -5.05 1.37 1.51
C ALA A 17 -5.37 2.02 2.87
N LEU A 18 -4.35 2.15 3.74
CA LEU A 18 -4.43 2.90 5.00
C LEU A 18 -3.99 4.36 4.85
N LYS A 19 -3.22 4.65 3.80
CA LYS A 19 -2.74 6.00 3.44
C LYS A 19 -2.83 6.21 1.93
N ALA A 20 -2.89 7.46 1.50
CA ALA A 20 -2.81 7.83 0.10
C ALA A 20 -1.38 7.67 -0.43
N GLY A 21 -1.24 7.31 -1.70
CA GLY A 21 0.05 7.09 -2.33
C GLY A 21 -0.05 6.20 -3.56
N ALA A 22 1.09 5.69 -4.02
CA ALA A 22 1.17 4.77 -5.14
C ALA A 22 1.30 3.31 -4.66
N VAL A 23 0.70 2.39 -5.40
CA VAL A 23 0.81 0.94 -5.12
C VAL A 23 2.20 0.45 -5.53
N GLN A 24 2.87 -0.27 -4.64
CA GLN A 24 4.10 -0.98 -4.92
C GLN A 24 3.95 -2.48 -4.60
N PHE A 25 4.13 -3.33 -5.62
CA PHE A 25 4.22 -4.77 -5.43
C PHE A 25 5.64 -5.18 -5.02
N GLY A 26 5.77 -6.17 -4.14
CA GLY A 26 7.07 -6.69 -3.72
C GLY A 26 7.05 -8.15 -3.30
N ILE A 27 8.23 -8.71 -3.03
CA ILE A 27 8.40 -10.06 -2.48
C ILE A 27 9.20 -9.98 -1.18
N LYS A 28 8.66 -10.50 -0.09
CA LYS A 28 9.35 -10.60 1.22
C LYS A 28 9.19 -12.00 1.78
N ARG A 29 10.29 -12.68 2.12
CA ARG A 29 10.29 -14.08 2.60
C ARG A 29 9.47 -15.01 1.67
N ASN A 30 9.72 -14.92 0.37
CA ASN A 30 9.02 -15.68 -0.68
C ASN A 30 7.48 -15.46 -0.74
N ARG A 31 6.97 -14.36 -0.18
CA ARG A 31 5.55 -13.99 -0.23
C ARG A 31 5.35 -12.70 -1.03
N ARG A 32 4.39 -12.71 -1.95
CA ARG A 32 3.95 -11.52 -2.69
C ARG A 32 3.22 -10.55 -1.74
N MET A 33 3.67 -9.31 -1.68
CA MET A 33 3.18 -8.23 -0.81
C MET A 33 2.65 -7.07 -1.66
N VAL A 34 1.73 -6.29 -1.07
CA VAL A 34 1.28 -5.01 -1.61
C VAL A 34 1.58 -3.93 -0.57
N ASN A 35 2.29 -2.89 -0.96
CA ASN A 35 2.57 -1.71 -0.14
C ASN A 35 1.94 -0.47 -0.78
N ILE A 36 1.69 0.56 0.02
CA ILE A 36 1.49 1.93 -0.48
C ILE A 36 2.70 2.77 -0.10
N VAL A 37 3.38 3.33 -1.10
CA VAL A 37 4.41 4.35 -0.90
C VAL A 37 3.76 5.72 -0.95
N GLU A 38 3.99 6.53 0.09
CA GLU A 38 3.47 7.89 0.14
C GLU A 38 4.03 8.67 -1.05
N ASN A 39 3.14 9.27 -1.84
CA ASN A 39 3.60 10.19 -2.86
C ASN A 39 3.95 11.49 -2.15
N GLU A 40 5.11 12.05 -2.45
CA GLU A 40 5.44 13.38 -1.95
C GLU A 40 4.31 14.33 -2.37
N ALA A 41 3.67 14.96 -1.40
CA ALA A 41 2.63 15.93 -1.68
C ALA A 41 3.30 17.11 -2.39
N VAL A 42 3.16 17.18 -3.71
CA VAL A 42 3.46 18.40 -4.43
C VAL A 42 2.41 19.39 -3.95
N ALA A 43 2.81 20.30 -3.06
CA ALA A 43 2.00 21.45 -2.68
C ALA A 43 1.69 22.22 -3.96
N VAL A 44 0.46 22.08 -4.46
CA VAL A 44 -0.04 22.96 -5.52
C VAL A 44 -0.52 24.19 -4.77
N ASP A 45 0.38 25.17 -4.61
CA ASP A 45 0.03 26.49 -4.09
C ASP A 45 -1.09 27.06 -4.97
N ALA A 46 -2.24 27.35 -4.37
CA ALA A 46 -3.40 27.98 -4.97
C ALA A 46 -3.70 29.29 -4.24
#